data_AF-A0A960LWD9-F1
#
_entry.id   AF-A0A960LWD9-F1
#
_cell.length_a   1.000
_cell.length_b   1.000
_cell.length_c   1.000
_cell.angle_alpha   90.00
_cell.angle_beta   90.00
_cell.angle_gamma   90.00
#
_symmetry.space_group_name_H-M   'P 1'
#
loop_
_entity.id
_entity.type
_entity.pdbx_description
1 polymer ?
#
loop_
_entity_poly.entity_id
_entity_poly.type
_entity_poly.pdbx_seq_one_letter_code
_entity_poly.pdbx_strand_id
1 'polypeptide(L)'
;MLHIHAILADSPLFSGLQSPNIERIAQSVALRHLKKKAILFHEGTEGTTVYVLLKGAIQIHKTDEDGSERVIRIFKPGEMFAQVILFERPDYPVTASALERSEVLGIPRRSLLALLEDAAFRNDFIAGLMQRQRYLANRIATLSTTDVEQRLREFLREHFGRFDKTACTLKRKDVAAAIGVTPETLSRLLGRLKKKGTLLWQGQEIHARDRFW
;
A
#
# COMPACT_ATOMS: atom_id res chain seq x y z
N MET A 1 -1.12 -26.60 -0.88
CA MET A 1 -1.91 -26.04 0.23
C MET A 1 -1.09 -25.16 1.16
N LEU A 2 0.06 -25.59 1.70
CA LEU A 2 0.91 -24.78 2.60
C LEU A 2 1.27 -23.37 2.07
N HIS A 3 1.55 -23.24 0.76
CA HIS A 3 1.88 -21.95 0.15
C HIS A 3 0.70 -20.96 0.10
N ILE A 4 -0.53 -21.47 -0.05
CA ILE A 4 -1.76 -20.65 -0.07
C ILE A 4 -2.06 -20.13 1.33
N HIS A 5 -1.87 -20.97 2.35
CA HIS A 5 -2.04 -20.59 3.75
C HIS A 5 -1.12 -19.45 4.17
N ALA A 6 0.18 -19.56 3.87
CA ALA A 6 1.14 -18.52 4.20
C ALA A 6 0.78 -17.18 3.54
N ILE A 7 0.39 -17.20 2.26
CA ILE A 7 0.07 -15.96 1.54
C ILE A 7 -1.27 -15.36 1.99
N LEU A 8 -2.26 -16.18 2.35
CA LEU A 8 -3.49 -15.68 2.97
C LEU A 8 -3.20 -15.10 4.35
N ALA A 9 -2.36 -15.74 5.17
CA ALA A 9 -1.94 -15.19 6.47
C ALA A 9 -1.13 -13.89 6.33
N ASP A 10 -0.30 -13.76 5.29
CA ASP A 10 0.48 -12.54 5.04
C ASP A 10 -0.33 -11.44 4.35
N SER A 11 -1.55 -11.74 3.90
CA SER A 11 -2.40 -10.73 3.29
C SER A 11 -2.84 -9.71 4.35
N PRO A 12 -2.64 -8.38 4.13
CA PRO A 12 -2.98 -7.37 5.13
C PRO A 12 -4.45 -7.34 5.58
N LEU A 13 -5.34 -7.98 4.83
CA LEU A 13 -6.75 -8.10 5.22
C LEU A 13 -7.02 -9.32 6.12
N PHE A 14 -6.19 -10.35 6.00
CA PHE A 14 -6.35 -11.65 6.64
C PHE A 14 -5.26 -11.96 7.68
N SER A 15 -4.30 -11.04 7.86
CA SER A 15 -3.20 -11.15 8.83
C SER A 15 -3.61 -11.18 10.31
N GLY A 16 -4.91 -11.05 10.59
CA GLY A 16 -5.51 -11.24 11.92
C GLY A 16 -6.48 -12.42 12.02
N LEU A 17 -6.68 -13.20 10.95
CA LEU A 17 -7.57 -14.36 11.00
C LEU A 17 -6.92 -15.51 11.77
N GLN A 18 -7.72 -16.20 12.59
CA GLN A 18 -7.31 -17.48 13.17
C GLN A 18 -7.10 -18.55 12.08
N SER A 19 -6.18 -19.49 12.30
CA SER A 19 -5.85 -20.56 11.33
C SER A 19 -7.07 -21.32 10.78
N PRO A 20 -8.12 -21.65 11.58
CA PRO A 20 -9.32 -22.32 11.07
C PRO A 20 -10.10 -21.50 10.04
N ASN A 21 -10.10 -20.17 10.18
CA ASN A 21 -10.77 -19.26 9.24
C ASN A 21 -10.00 -19.17 7.91
N ILE A 22 -8.66 -19.22 7.96
CA ILE A 22 -7.82 -19.29 6.77
C ILE A 22 -8.06 -20.62 6.02
N GLU A 23 -8.19 -21.74 6.73
CA GLU A 23 -8.51 -23.04 6.13
C GLU A 23 -9.85 -23.02 5.40
N ARG A 24 -10.89 -22.47 6.02
CA ARG A 24 -12.21 -22.32 5.41
C ARG A 24 -12.18 -21.50 4.12
N ILE A 25 -11.41 -20.42 4.08
CA ILE A 25 -11.20 -19.66 2.84
C ILE A 25 -10.47 -20.54 1.81
N ALA A 26 -9.35 -21.16 2.20
CA ALA A 26 -8.47 -21.93 1.33
C ALA A 26 -9.17 -23.11 0.64
N GLN A 27 -10.24 -23.66 1.22
CA GLN A 27 -11.07 -24.69 0.59
C GLN A 27 -11.89 -24.19 -0.60
N SER A 28 -12.17 -22.88 -0.65
CA SER A 28 -13.03 -22.26 -1.66
C SER A 28 -12.28 -21.50 -2.76
N VAL A 29 -10.95 -21.42 -2.66
CA VAL A 29 -10.15 -20.60 -3.59
C VAL A 29 -9.79 -21.35 -4.88
N ALA A 30 -9.73 -20.62 -5.99
CA ALA A 30 -9.24 -21.11 -7.27
C ALA A 30 -8.02 -20.30 -7.72
N LEU A 31 -6.91 -20.98 -8.02
CA LEU A 31 -5.73 -20.35 -8.59
C LEU A 31 -5.96 -20.02 -10.08
N ARG A 32 -5.66 -18.78 -10.48
CA ARG A 32 -5.69 -18.34 -11.87
C ARG A 32 -4.33 -17.80 -12.28
N HIS A 33 -3.88 -18.22 -13.46
CA HIS A 33 -2.65 -17.75 -14.08
C HIS A 33 -3.01 -16.76 -15.19
N LEU A 34 -2.38 -15.59 -15.18
CA LEU A 34 -2.61 -14.50 -16.13
C LEU A 34 -1.33 -14.23 -16.91
N LYS A 35 -1.49 -14.08 -18.23
CA LYS A 35 -0.42 -13.55 -19.08
C LYS A 35 -0.38 -12.03 -18.95
N LYS A 36 0.75 -11.42 -19.26
CA LYS A 36 0.87 -9.96 -19.40
C LYS A 36 -0.22 -9.44 -20.34
N LYS A 37 -0.86 -8.33 -19.97
CA LYS A 37 -2.03 -7.69 -20.62
C LYS A 37 -3.34 -8.48 -20.57
N ALA A 38 -3.39 -9.67 -19.95
CA ALA A 38 -4.65 -10.38 -19.80
C ALA A 38 -5.61 -9.59 -18.89
N ILE A 39 -6.86 -9.47 -19.31
CA ILE A 39 -7.94 -8.88 -18.52
C ILE A 39 -8.50 -9.96 -17.59
N LEU A 40 -8.62 -9.64 -16.31
CA LEU A 40 -9.16 -10.53 -15.29
C LEU A 40 -10.68 -10.38 -15.15
N PHE A 41 -11.17 -9.13 -15.21
CA PHE A 41 -12.57 -8.78 -15.30
C PHE A 41 -12.73 -7.38 -15.88
N HIS A 42 -13.90 -7.09 -16.42
CA HIS A 42 -14.24 -5.80 -17.03
C HIS A 42 -15.13 -4.97 -16.10
N GLU A 43 -15.00 -3.66 -16.22
CA GLU A 43 -15.96 -2.70 -15.66
C GLU A 43 -17.39 -3.03 -16.11
N GLY A 44 -18.35 -2.90 -15.19
CA GLY A 44 -19.78 -3.14 -15.43
C GLY A 44 -20.19 -4.62 -15.46
N THR A 45 -19.24 -5.56 -15.39
CA THR A 45 -19.58 -6.99 -15.31
C THR A 45 -19.96 -7.42 -13.89
N GLU A 46 -20.79 -8.45 -13.79
CA GLU A 46 -21.26 -8.96 -12.49
C GLU A 46 -20.10 -9.39 -11.57
N GLY A 47 -20.13 -8.88 -10.36
CA GLY A 47 -19.15 -9.13 -9.31
C GLY A 47 -19.34 -10.49 -8.67
N THR A 48 -18.64 -11.50 -9.18
CA THR A 48 -18.75 -12.89 -8.68
C THR A 48 -17.57 -13.37 -7.85
N THR A 49 -16.42 -12.71 -7.92
CA THR A 49 -15.16 -13.21 -7.37
C THR A 49 -14.31 -12.07 -6.80
N VAL A 50 -13.81 -12.26 -5.58
CA VAL A 50 -12.80 -11.38 -4.97
C VAL A 50 -11.42 -12.01 -5.15
N TYR A 51 -10.36 -11.21 -5.28
CA TYR A 51 -9.06 -11.75 -5.65
C TYR A 51 -7.95 -11.37 -4.67
N VAL A 52 -6.99 -12.26 -4.48
CA VAL A 52 -5.72 -12.02 -3.79
C VAL A 52 -4.57 -12.24 -4.77
N LEU A 53 -3.70 -11.23 -4.92
CA LEU A 53 -2.53 -11.34 -5.79
C LEU A 53 -1.44 -12.17 -5.10
N LEU A 54 -1.00 -13.26 -5.72
CA LEU A 54 0.10 -14.11 -5.21
C LEU A 54 1.45 -13.68 -5.78
N LYS A 55 1.48 -13.39 -7.07
CA LYS A 55 2.70 -13.06 -7.80
C LYS A 55 2.40 -12.14 -8.96
N GLY A 56 3.34 -11.27 -9.29
CA GLY A 56 3.24 -10.34 -10.40
C GLY A 56 2.63 -9.00 -9.98
N ALA A 57 1.95 -8.35 -10.93
CA ALA A 57 1.30 -7.07 -10.73
C ALA A 57 -0.05 -7.01 -11.48
N ILE A 58 -1.07 -6.52 -10.79
CA ILE A 58 -2.41 -6.26 -11.34
C ILE A 58 -2.69 -4.78 -11.25
N GLN A 59 -3.14 -4.16 -12.33
CA GLN A 59 -3.67 -2.81 -12.32
C GLN A 59 -5.20 -2.84 -12.39
N ILE A 60 -5.83 -1.86 -11.72
CA ILE A 60 -7.21 -1.49 -11.99
C ILE A 60 -7.25 -0.12 -12.64
N HIS A 61 -8.09 0.02 -13.66
CA HIS A 61 -8.22 1.23 -14.45
C HIS A 61 -9.67 1.45 -14.87
N LYS A 62 -9.98 2.70 -15.21
CA LYS A 62 -11.17 3.07 -15.98
C LYS A 62 -10.76 3.40 -17.40
N THR A 63 -11.65 3.16 -18.33
CA THR A 63 -11.52 3.64 -19.71
C THR A 63 -12.36 4.91 -19.84
N ASP A 64 -11.70 6.03 -20.17
CA ASP A 64 -12.38 7.30 -20.39
C ASP A 64 -13.04 7.30 -21.80
N GLU A 65 -13.91 8.27 -22.09
CA GLU A 65 -14.72 8.31 -23.33
C GLU A 65 -13.88 8.33 -24.63
N ASP A 66 -12.66 8.86 -24.55
CA ASP A 66 -11.69 8.91 -25.65
C ASP A 66 -10.92 7.59 -25.84
N GLY A 67 -11.21 6.58 -25.02
CA GLY A 67 -10.56 5.27 -25.03
C GLY A 67 -9.25 5.22 -24.23
N SER A 68 -8.85 6.31 -23.58
CA SER A 68 -7.65 6.32 -22.74
C SER A 68 -7.86 5.54 -21.44
N GLU A 69 -6.82 4.82 -20.99
CA GLU A 69 -6.85 4.08 -19.73
C GLU A 69 -6.30 4.93 -18.59
N ARG A 70 -7.13 5.24 -17.60
CA ARG A 70 -6.70 5.91 -16.38
C ARG A 70 -6.49 4.89 -15.27
N VAL A 71 -5.22 4.62 -14.97
CA VAL A 71 -4.82 3.71 -13.89
C VAL A 71 -5.22 4.31 -12.54
N ILE A 72 -6.06 3.59 -11.81
CA ILE A 72 -6.52 3.97 -10.47
C ILE A 72 -5.54 3.44 -9.42
N ARG A 73 -5.10 2.19 -9.58
CA ARG A 73 -4.23 1.53 -8.61
C ARG A 73 -3.52 0.33 -9.22
N ILE A 74 -2.31 0.06 -8.73
CA ILE A 74 -1.57 -1.19 -8.96
C ILE A 74 -1.48 -1.94 -7.63
N PHE A 75 -1.80 -3.24 -7.66
CA PHE A 75 -1.74 -4.16 -6.52
C PHE A 75 -0.44 -4.95 -6.53
N LYS A 76 0.08 -5.22 -5.33
CA LYS A 76 1.28 -6.04 -5.09
C LYS A 76 0.90 -7.41 -4.50
N PRO A 77 1.81 -8.40 -4.55
CA PRO A 77 1.62 -9.68 -3.87
C PRO A 77 1.17 -9.52 -2.41
N GLY A 78 0.24 -10.37 -1.98
CA GLY A 78 -0.43 -10.32 -0.68
C GLY A 78 -1.65 -9.40 -0.63
N GLU A 79 -1.84 -8.49 -1.59
CA GLU A 79 -2.99 -7.59 -1.58
C GLU A 79 -4.27 -8.24 -2.13
N MET A 80 -5.37 -8.01 -1.41
CA MET A 80 -6.73 -8.33 -1.87
C MET A 80 -7.36 -7.15 -2.61
N PHE A 81 -8.15 -7.46 -3.64
CA PHE A 81 -8.85 -6.49 -4.46
C PHE A 81 -10.20 -7.02 -4.94
N ALA A 82 -11.05 -6.11 -5.46
CA ALA A 82 -12.43 -6.35 -5.87
C ALA A 82 -13.41 -6.66 -4.71
N GLN A 83 -13.04 -6.37 -3.46
CA GLN A 83 -13.89 -6.58 -2.29
C GLN A 83 -15.15 -5.68 -2.24
N VAL A 84 -15.20 -4.63 -3.08
CA VAL A 84 -16.36 -3.74 -3.25
C VAL A 84 -17.64 -4.53 -3.61
N ILE A 85 -17.48 -5.66 -4.29
CA ILE A 85 -18.60 -6.51 -4.74
C ILE A 85 -19.33 -7.22 -3.59
N LEU A 86 -18.74 -7.24 -2.39
CA LEU A 86 -19.31 -7.96 -1.26
C LEU A 86 -20.52 -7.21 -0.69
N PHE A 87 -20.39 -5.89 -0.52
CA PHE A 87 -21.31 -5.10 0.29
C PHE A 87 -21.72 -3.76 -0.32
N GLU A 88 -21.02 -3.27 -1.35
CA GLU A 88 -21.27 -1.94 -1.89
C GLU A 88 -21.89 -1.99 -3.29
N ARG A 89 -21.36 -2.83 -4.18
CA ARG A 89 -21.85 -2.95 -5.56
C ARG A 89 -22.10 -4.40 -5.97
N PRO A 90 -23.07 -4.69 -6.84
CA PRO A 90 -23.23 -6.01 -7.43
C PRO A 90 -22.26 -6.26 -8.60
N ASP A 91 -21.67 -5.22 -9.16
CA ASP A 91 -20.80 -5.22 -10.35
C ASP A 91 -19.38 -4.73 -10.05
N TYR A 92 -18.43 -5.03 -10.94
CA TYR A 92 -17.08 -4.46 -10.86
C TYR A 92 -17.08 -3.01 -11.39
N PRO A 93 -16.70 -2.01 -10.57
CA PRO A 93 -16.74 -0.60 -10.99
C PRO A 93 -15.56 -0.15 -11.87
N VAL A 94 -14.63 -1.07 -12.15
CA VAL A 94 -13.35 -0.84 -12.84
C VAL A 94 -12.93 -2.11 -13.58
N THR A 95 -12.05 -1.98 -14.57
CA THR A 95 -11.42 -3.12 -15.25
C THR A 95 -10.13 -3.50 -14.53
N ALA A 96 -9.85 -4.80 -14.40
CA ALA A 96 -8.59 -5.31 -13.87
C ALA A 96 -7.78 -6.03 -14.94
N SER A 97 -6.50 -5.70 -15.08
CA SER A 97 -5.60 -6.34 -16.04
C SER A 97 -4.20 -6.60 -15.47
N ALA A 98 -3.53 -7.62 -15.99
CA ALA A 98 -2.19 -7.99 -15.55
C ALA A 98 -1.11 -7.17 -16.26
N LEU A 99 -0.22 -6.53 -15.50
CA LEU A 99 0.91 -5.77 -16.04
C LEU A 99 2.08 -6.68 -16.46
N GLU A 100 2.14 -7.87 -15.87
CA GLU A 100 3.12 -8.91 -16.14
C GLU A 100 2.49 -10.30 -16.00
N ARG A 101 3.28 -11.38 -16.06
CA ARG A 101 2.76 -12.71 -15.73
C ARG A 101 2.40 -12.73 -14.26
N SER A 102 1.12 -12.99 -13.95
CA SER A 102 0.60 -12.87 -12.60
C SER A 102 -0.16 -14.13 -12.17
N GLU A 103 -0.17 -14.40 -10.88
CA GLU A 103 -0.91 -15.49 -10.25
C GLU A 103 -1.86 -14.87 -9.22
N VAL A 104 -3.15 -15.21 -9.30
CA VAL A 104 -4.16 -14.70 -8.37
C VAL A 104 -4.98 -15.85 -7.80
N LEU A 105 -5.35 -15.76 -6.52
CA LEU A 105 -6.41 -16.59 -5.94
C LEU A 105 -7.74 -15.87 -6.13
N GLY A 106 -8.68 -16.53 -6.78
CA GLY A 106 -10.08 -16.11 -6.82
C GLY A 106 -10.85 -16.75 -5.68
N ILE A 107 -11.57 -15.95 -4.91
CA ILE A 107 -12.46 -16.34 -3.83
C ILE A 107 -13.89 -16.04 -4.28
N PRO A 108 -14.78 -17.03 -4.44
CA PRO A 108 -16.15 -16.78 -4.86
C PRO A 108 -16.87 -15.87 -3.85
N ARG A 109 -17.60 -14.87 -4.36
CA ARG A 109 -18.39 -13.92 -3.56
C ARG A 109 -19.31 -14.65 -2.59
N ARG A 110 -20.04 -15.65 -3.09
CA ARG A 110 -20.95 -16.49 -2.28
C ARG A 110 -20.25 -17.20 -1.12
N SER A 111 -19.02 -17.67 -1.34
CA SER A 111 -18.24 -18.37 -0.33
C SER A 111 -17.80 -17.42 0.76
N LEU A 112 -17.33 -16.22 0.39
CA LEU A 112 -16.95 -15.21 1.38
C LEU A 112 -18.16 -14.72 2.18
N LEU A 113 -19.31 -14.48 1.52
CA LEU A 113 -20.55 -14.09 2.19
C LEU A 113 -21.02 -15.15 3.19
N ALA A 114 -20.98 -16.44 2.84
CA ALA A 114 -21.32 -17.52 3.76
C ALA A 114 -20.38 -17.56 4.98
N LEU A 115 -19.08 -17.26 4.79
CA LEU A 115 -18.15 -17.16 5.93
C LEU A 115 -18.47 -15.95 6.82
N LEU A 116 -18.98 -14.86 6.25
CA LEU A 116 -19.34 -13.65 7.01
C LEU A 116 -20.62 -13.81 7.84
N GLU A 117 -21.40 -14.88 7.66
CA GLU A 117 -22.50 -15.25 8.56
C GLU A 117 -21.98 -15.68 9.94
N ASP A 118 -20.81 -16.32 9.97
CA ASP A 118 -20.09 -16.72 11.19
C ASP A 118 -19.55 -15.48 11.93
N ALA A 119 -19.94 -15.32 13.20
CA ALA A 119 -19.60 -14.14 13.98
C ALA A 119 -18.09 -14.01 14.24
N ALA A 120 -17.37 -15.12 14.43
CA ALA A 120 -15.94 -15.09 14.69
C ALA A 120 -15.20 -14.65 13.43
N PHE A 121 -15.51 -15.26 12.28
CA PHE A 121 -14.93 -14.85 11.00
C PHE A 121 -15.24 -13.39 10.66
N ARG A 122 -16.50 -12.97 10.83
CA ARG A 122 -16.93 -11.60 10.55
C ARG A 122 -16.18 -10.59 11.39
N ASN A 123 -15.99 -10.85 12.69
CA ASN A 123 -15.27 -9.96 13.58
C ASN A 123 -13.79 -9.84 13.18
N ASP A 124 -13.13 -10.95 12.85
CA ASP A 124 -11.75 -10.94 12.37
C ASP A 124 -11.62 -10.16 11.04
N PHE A 125 -12.56 -10.38 10.11
CA PHE A 125 -12.59 -9.68 8.82
C PHE A 125 -12.75 -8.16 9.00
N ILE A 126 -13.67 -7.74 9.88
CA ILE A 126 -13.86 -6.32 10.22
C ILE A 126 -12.61 -5.76 10.90
N ALA A 127 -11.98 -6.51 11.82
CA ALA A 127 -10.74 -6.09 12.46
C ALA A 127 -9.61 -5.86 11.43
N GLY A 128 -9.47 -6.73 10.42
CA GLY A 128 -8.54 -6.56 9.31
C GLY A 128 -8.82 -5.30 8.49
N LEU A 129 -10.10 -5.01 8.20
CA LEU A 129 -10.50 -3.75 7.55
C LEU A 129 -10.12 -2.51 8.38
N MET A 130 -10.37 -2.54 9.69
CA MET A 130 -10.03 -1.45 10.60
C MET A 130 -8.52 -1.24 10.72
N GLN A 131 -7.72 -2.31 10.74
CA GLN A 131 -6.27 -2.23 10.70
C GLN A 131 -5.79 -1.59 9.39
N ARG A 132 -6.33 -1.99 8.24
CA ARG A 132 -6.00 -1.40 6.94
C ARG A 132 -6.41 0.08 6.88
N GLN A 133 -7.59 0.44 7.38
CA GLN A 133 -8.04 1.83 7.46
C GLN A 133 -7.09 2.66 8.31
N ARG A 134 -6.70 2.17 9.48
CA ARG A 134 -5.73 2.84 10.37
C ARG A 134 -4.36 2.99 9.71
N TYR A 135 -3.88 1.95 9.02
CA TYR A 135 -2.64 2.03 8.24
C TYR A 135 -2.70 3.11 7.16
N LEU A 136 -3.81 3.19 6.41
CA LEU A 136 -4.00 4.23 5.39
C LEU A 136 -4.12 5.63 6.01
N ALA A 137 -4.86 5.77 7.12
CA ALA A 137 -4.98 7.02 7.85
C ALA A 137 -3.64 7.48 8.41
N ASN A 138 -2.84 6.58 8.98
CA ASN A 138 -1.48 6.87 9.44
C ASN A 138 -0.58 7.27 8.27
N ARG A 139 -0.67 6.60 7.12
CA ARG A 139 0.09 7.01 5.92
C ARG A 139 -0.31 8.39 5.44
N ILE A 140 -1.61 8.70 5.42
CA ILE A 140 -2.09 10.06 5.11
C ILE A 140 -1.55 11.04 6.15
N ALA A 141 -1.62 10.75 7.44
CA ALA A 141 -1.07 11.59 8.51
C ALA A 141 0.47 11.78 8.39
N THR A 142 1.23 10.74 8.06
CA THR A 142 2.67 10.89 7.79
C THR A 142 2.92 11.80 6.58
N LEU A 143 2.08 11.68 5.54
CA LEU A 143 2.15 12.51 4.34
C LEU A 143 1.61 13.94 4.54
N SER A 144 0.69 14.16 5.49
CA SER A 144 -0.09 15.39 5.67
C SER A 144 0.23 16.20 6.93
N THR A 145 0.69 15.57 8.02
CA THR A 145 0.74 16.19 9.36
C THR A 145 2.11 16.27 10.03
N THR A 146 3.19 15.83 9.39
CA THR A 146 4.52 16.06 9.96
C THR A 146 5.12 17.33 9.33
N ASP A 147 5.46 18.33 10.17
CA ASP A 147 6.22 19.51 9.73
C ASP A 147 7.38 19.00 8.86
N VAL A 148 7.62 19.62 7.71
CA VAL A 148 8.70 19.22 6.81
C VAL A 148 10.02 19.16 7.58
N GLU A 149 10.17 20.00 8.62
CA GLU A 149 11.27 19.98 9.58
C GLU A 149 11.36 18.66 10.38
N GLN A 150 10.25 18.12 10.85
CA GLN A 150 10.22 16.87 11.61
C GLN A 150 10.41 15.64 10.70
N ARG A 151 9.87 15.64 9.46
CA ARG A 151 10.17 14.57 8.48
C ARG A 151 11.64 14.52 8.12
N LEU A 152 12.26 15.69 7.95
CA LEU A 152 13.71 15.79 7.74
C LEU A 152 14.48 15.25 8.95
N ARG A 153 14.05 15.57 10.18
CA ARG A 153 14.69 15.10 11.41
C ARG A 153 14.60 13.59 11.57
N GLU A 154 13.42 13.01 11.34
CA GLU A 154 13.19 11.56 11.38
C GLU A 154 14.02 10.85 10.31
N PHE A 155 14.01 11.35 9.07
CA PHE A 155 14.81 10.82 7.98
C PHE A 155 16.32 10.80 8.31
N LEU A 156 16.85 11.92 8.81
CA LEU A 156 18.27 12.02 9.18
C LEU A 156 18.62 11.10 10.36
N ARG A 157 17.72 10.98 11.34
CA ARG A 157 17.91 10.08 12.48
C ARG A 157 17.94 8.61 12.05
N GLU A 158 17.08 8.21 11.12
CA GLU A 158 17.03 6.83 10.62
C GLU A 158 18.26 6.46 9.80
N HIS A 159 18.80 7.39 8.99
CA HIS A 159 19.91 7.11 8.08
C HIS A 159 21.30 7.29 8.72
N PHE A 160 21.44 8.18 9.70
CA PHE A 160 22.73 8.57 10.26
C PHE A 160 22.78 8.51 11.80
N GLY A 161 21.67 8.19 12.48
CA GLY A 161 21.54 8.33 13.93
C GLY A 161 21.44 9.80 14.37
N ARG A 162 21.60 10.05 15.67
CA ARG A 162 21.86 11.41 16.19
C ARG A 162 23.34 11.72 15.97
N PHE A 163 23.61 12.91 15.41
CA PHE A 163 24.97 13.35 15.10
C PHE A 163 25.10 14.87 15.33
N ASP A 164 26.32 15.31 15.59
CA ASP A 164 26.69 16.73 15.53
C ASP A 164 27.22 17.10 14.15
N LYS A 165 27.98 16.19 13.53
CA LYS A 165 28.51 16.29 12.17
C LYS A 165 28.52 14.92 11.51
N THR A 166 28.04 14.82 10.27
CA THR A 166 28.11 13.60 9.48
C THR A 166 28.37 13.87 8.01
N ALA A 167 29.02 12.94 7.33
CA ALA A 167 29.14 12.95 5.88
C ALA A 167 27.85 12.42 5.26
N CYS A 168 27.25 13.20 4.36
CA CYS A 168 26.05 12.85 3.63
C CYS A 168 26.38 12.59 2.16
N THR A 169 26.27 11.33 1.76
CA THR A 169 26.44 10.87 0.37
C THR A 169 25.16 11.03 -0.46
N LEU A 170 24.03 11.34 0.18
CA LEU A 170 22.71 11.47 -0.45
C LEU A 170 22.57 12.82 -1.16
N LYS A 171 22.02 12.81 -2.38
CA LYS A 171 21.70 14.05 -3.08
C LYS A 171 20.44 14.67 -2.46
N ARG A 172 20.40 16.00 -2.37
CA ARG A 172 19.24 16.73 -1.83
C ARG A 172 17.93 16.43 -2.55
N LYS A 173 17.98 16.15 -3.85
CA LYS A 173 16.80 15.75 -4.64
C LYS A 173 16.20 14.43 -4.14
N ASP A 174 17.05 13.47 -3.79
CA ASP A 174 16.64 12.15 -3.31
C ASP A 174 16.06 12.25 -1.91
N VAL A 175 16.64 13.09 -1.05
CA VAL A 175 16.10 13.39 0.29
C VAL A 175 14.77 14.14 0.21
N ALA A 176 14.62 15.09 -0.71
CA ALA A 176 13.35 15.79 -0.92
C ALA A 176 12.22 14.82 -1.31
N ALA A 177 12.51 13.91 -2.26
CA ALA A 177 11.58 12.86 -2.66
C ALA A 177 11.24 11.92 -1.49
N ALA A 178 12.23 11.52 -0.70
CA ALA A 178 12.05 10.63 0.44
C ALA A 178 11.16 11.23 1.53
N ILE A 179 11.29 12.53 1.82
CA ILE A 179 10.45 13.22 2.80
C ILE A 179 9.15 13.78 2.20
N GLY A 180 8.87 13.53 0.92
CA GLY A 180 7.62 13.89 0.26
C GLY A 180 7.44 15.40 0.02
N VAL A 181 8.50 16.11 -0.37
CA VAL A 181 8.46 17.54 -0.74
C VAL A 181 9.25 17.82 -2.02
N THR A 182 9.04 18.99 -2.62
CA THR A 182 9.84 19.41 -3.79
C THR A 182 11.25 19.84 -3.37
N PRO A 183 12.26 19.75 -4.26
CA PRO A 183 13.62 20.25 -3.98
C PRO A 183 13.68 21.72 -3.54
N GLU A 184 12.77 22.56 -4.05
CA GLU A 184 12.63 23.96 -3.69
C GLU A 184 12.13 24.11 -2.26
N THR A 185 11.15 23.28 -1.86
CA THR A 185 10.60 23.26 -0.51
C THR A 185 11.65 22.81 0.51
N LEU A 186 12.43 21.77 0.20
CA LEU A 186 13.58 21.35 1.00
C LEU A 186 14.64 22.46 1.11
N SER A 187 14.98 23.12 0.00
CA SER A 187 15.96 24.21 -0.01
C SER A 187 15.52 25.39 0.87
N ARG A 188 14.24 25.76 0.84
CA ARG A 188 13.65 26.77 1.73
C ARG A 188 13.73 26.37 3.20
N LEU A 189 13.42 25.12 3.52
CA LEU A 189 13.54 24.58 4.88
C LEU A 189 14.99 24.62 5.39
N LEU A 190 15.96 24.13 4.59
CA LEU A 190 17.38 24.16 4.94
C LEU A 190 17.88 25.60 5.14
N GLY A 191 17.40 26.55 4.34
CA GLY A 191 17.67 27.98 4.53
C GLY A 191 17.14 28.51 5.86
N ARG A 192 15.91 28.13 6.25
CA ARG A 192 15.30 28.48 7.54
C ARG A 192 16.08 27.89 8.72
N LEU A 193 16.46 26.62 8.64
CA LEU A 193 17.24 25.92 9.67
C LEU A 193 18.66 26.49 9.81
N LYS A 194 19.28 26.88 8.70
CA LYS A 194 20.56 27.60 8.69
C LYS A 194 20.44 28.95 9.40
N LYS A 195 19.38 29.73 9.13
CA LYS A 195 19.11 31.01 9.82
C LYS A 195 18.86 30.81 11.32
N LYS A 196 18.15 29.75 11.71
CA LYS A 196 17.97 29.36 13.12
C LYS A 196 19.25 28.81 13.76
N GLY A 197 20.25 28.45 12.95
CA GLY A 197 21.50 27.82 13.40
C GLY A 197 21.30 26.43 14.02
N THR A 198 20.22 25.73 13.66
CA THR A 198 19.89 24.39 14.18
C THR A 198 20.48 23.29 13.30
N LEU A 199 20.48 23.48 11.98
CA LEU A 199 21.04 22.55 10.98
C LEU A 199 21.77 23.32 9.87
N LEU A 200 22.93 22.85 9.48
CA LEU A 200 23.70 23.35 8.33
C LEU A 200 24.02 22.19 7.40
N TRP A 201 23.63 22.27 6.14
CA TRP A 201 24.01 21.31 5.11
C TRP A 201 24.86 22.03 4.05
N GLN A 202 26.13 21.64 3.90
CA GLN A 202 27.05 22.21 2.91
C GLN A 202 27.80 21.10 2.17
N GLY A 203 27.69 21.07 0.84
CA GLY A 203 28.27 20.00 0.04
C GLY A 203 27.80 18.61 0.50
N GLN A 204 28.76 17.78 0.87
CA GLN A 204 28.54 16.42 1.40
C GLN A 204 28.61 16.37 2.94
N GLU A 205 28.51 17.50 3.65
CA GLU A 205 28.51 17.51 5.12
C GLU A 205 27.22 18.10 5.68
N ILE A 206 26.73 17.50 6.76
CA ILE A 206 25.60 17.97 7.56
C ILE A 206 26.07 18.18 9.00
N HIS A 207 25.78 19.35 9.54
CA HIS A 207 25.99 19.69 10.94
C HIS A 207 24.63 19.92 11.61
N ALA A 208 24.34 19.20 12.68
CA ALA A 208 23.15 19.37 13.50
C ALA A 208 23.56 19.79 14.92
N ARG A 209 22.76 20.64 15.57
CA ARG A 209 22.92 20.94 17.01
C ARG A 209 21.88 20.18 17.82
N ASP A 210 22.08 20.00 19.12
CA ASP A 210 21.10 19.34 20.00
C ASP A 210 19.66 19.86 19.88
N ARG A 211 19.49 21.18 19.73
CA ARG A 211 18.18 21.82 19.51
C ARG A 211 17.49 21.47 18.19
N PHE A 212 18.17 20.81 17.26
CA PHE A 212 17.58 20.26 16.04
C PHE A 212 16.95 18.88 16.29
N TRP A 213 17.46 18.12 17.27
CA TRP A 213 17.01 16.76 17.56
C TRP A 213 15.79 16.70 18.47
#